data_AF-A0A8T3UE16-F1
#
_entry.id   AF-A0A8T3UE16-F1
#
_cell.length_a   1.000
_cell.length_b   1.000
_cell.length_c   1.000
_cell.angle_alpha   90.00
_cell.angle_beta   90.00
_cell.angle_gamma   90.00
#
_symmetry.space_group_name_H-M   'P 1'
#
loop_
_entity.id
_entity.type
_entity.pdbx_description
1 polymer ?
#
loop_
_entity_poly.entity_id
_entity_poly.type
_entity_poly.pdbx_seq_one_letter_code
_entity_poly.pdbx_strand_id
1 'polypeptide(L)'
;MEKNKNVIVPSKVVGIFEKSKNFGFVKPDDKKNFKKDIFIPKAFSKNARNGQKVVVEIIKESIEGRKSEGKIVEILGFPDQAGIDMLSIIKQFDLPCEFSKEVINEAKSVSLEPISLKYRRDLRDQEVFTIDGEDAKDLDDAVCVKKLSDGNYELGVHIADVSHYVRENTEINKEAVNRSTSVYMLDRVIPMLPVELSNGCCSLNEGVDRYAMSCVMKINKRGDVIDADVFKSVINVTKRMNYHEVQVDIDRNNEEIVSQYDDEKKNYAKDNIAADEKYLNHLDLMAELAHILKNRRIEKGYLSLNIP
;
A
#
# COMPACT_ATOMS: atom_id res chain seq x y z
N MET A 1 -29.63 -7.57 -39.85
CA MET A 1 -29.79 -7.81 -38.40
C MET A 1 -28.66 -8.72 -37.94
N GLU A 2 -27.49 -8.13 -37.70
CA GLU A 2 -26.36 -8.86 -37.11
C GLU A 2 -26.65 -9.05 -35.62
N LYS A 3 -26.74 -10.31 -35.20
CA LYS A 3 -26.86 -10.67 -33.79
C LYS A 3 -25.60 -10.19 -33.08
N ASN A 4 -25.76 -9.30 -32.10
CA ASN A 4 -24.76 -8.96 -31.10
C ASN A 4 -24.06 -10.25 -30.64
N LYS A 5 -22.80 -10.41 -31.04
CA LYS A 5 -21.87 -11.30 -30.35
C LYS A 5 -21.66 -10.66 -28.99
N ASN A 6 -22.42 -11.10 -27.99
CA ASN A 6 -22.10 -10.83 -26.59
C ASN A 6 -20.66 -11.32 -26.39
N VAL A 7 -19.75 -10.39 -26.19
CA VAL A 7 -18.39 -10.69 -25.75
C VAL A 7 -18.54 -11.38 -24.40
N ILE A 8 -18.27 -12.67 -24.36
CA ILE A 8 -18.30 -13.46 -23.14
C ILE A 8 -17.10 -12.99 -22.31
N VAL A 9 -17.35 -12.25 -21.24
CA VAL A 9 -16.36 -12.08 -20.17
C VAL A 9 -16.41 -13.37 -19.37
N PRO A 10 -15.36 -14.23 -19.36
CA PRO A 10 -15.38 -15.44 -18.57
C PRO A 10 -15.41 -15.07 -17.09
N SER A 11 -16.58 -15.18 -16.45
CA SER A 11 -16.70 -14.97 -15.01
C SER A 11 -16.08 -16.17 -14.28
N LYS A 12 -14.94 -15.95 -13.63
CA LYS A 12 -14.42 -16.90 -12.64
C LYS A 12 -15.27 -16.79 -11.38
N VAL A 13 -15.60 -17.94 -10.78
CA VAL A 13 -16.40 -18.02 -9.56
C VAL A 13 -15.67 -18.88 -8.55
N VAL A 14 -15.49 -18.37 -7.34
CA VAL A 14 -14.90 -19.11 -6.23
C VAL A 14 -16.01 -19.76 -5.40
N GLY A 15 -15.79 -20.98 -4.94
CA GLY A 15 -16.74 -21.70 -4.11
C GLY A 15 -16.24 -23.04 -3.59
N ILE A 16 -17.11 -23.74 -2.86
CA ILE A 16 -16.80 -25.05 -2.27
C ILE A 16 -17.32 -26.16 -3.18
N PHE A 17 -16.45 -27.11 -3.53
CA PHE A 17 -16.78 -28.27 -4.36
C PHE A 17 -17.45 -29.37 -3.54
N GLU A 18 -18.62 -29.81 -3.99
CA GLU A 18 -19.37 -30.95 -3.47
C GLU A 18 -19.38 -32.08 -4.49
N LYS A 19 -18.75 -33.19 -4.13
CA LYS A 19 -18.60 -34.34 -5.01
C LYS A 19 -19.81 -35.26 -4.92
N SER A 20 -20.39 -35.59 -6.08
CA SER A 20 -21.36 -36.68 -6.24
C SER A 20 -20.72 -37.87 -6.99
N LYS A 21 -21.44 -38.98 -7.16
CA LYS A 21 -20.90 -40.22 -7.77
C LYS A 21 -20.29 -39.99 -9.17
N ASN A 22 -20.99 -39.27 -10.05
CA ASN A 22 -20.62 -39.09 -11.47
C ASN A 22 -20.48 -37.62 -11.91
N PHE A 23 -20.59 -36.67 -10.99
CA PHE A 23 -20.50 -35.23 -11.23
C PHE A 23 -20.21 -34.54 -9.89
N GLY A 24 -20.08 -33.22 -9.87
CA GLY A 24 -20.11 -32.44 -8.65
C GLY A 24 -20.86 -31.13 -8.82
N PHE A 25 -20.97 -30.39 -7.72
CA PHE A 25 -21.45 -29.02 -7.72
C PHE A 25 -20.41 -28.12 -7.06
N VAL A 26 -20.41 -26.84 -7.41
CA VAL A 26 -19.71 -25.82 -6.65
C VAL A 26 -20.73 -24.86 -6.08
N LYS A 27 -20.68 -24.69 -4.76
CA LYS A 27 -21.45 -23.69 -4.01
C LYS A 27 -20.68 -22.37 -4.02
N PRO A 28 -21.14 -21.34 -4.75
CA PRO A 28 -20.42 -20.07 -4.85
C PRO A 28 -20.37 -19.33 -3.51
N ASP A 29 -19.27 -18.61 -3.28
CA ASP A 29 -19.16 -17.73 -2.11
C ASP A 29 -20.01 -16.47 -2.25
N ASP A 30 -20.05 -15.91 -3.47
CA ASP A 30 -20.90 -14.78 -3.81
C ASP A 30 -22.36 -15.20 -4.00
N LYS A 31 -23.03 -15.43 -2.87
CA LYS A 31 -24.46 -15.80 -2.83
C LYS A 31 -25.38 -14.68 -3.35
N LYS A 32 -24.90 -13.44 -3.45
CA LYS A 32 -25.68 -12.30 -3.95
C LYS A 32 -25.85 -12.40 -5.47
N ASN A 33 -24.76 -12.65 -6.18
CA ASN A 33 -24.77 -12.76 -7.65
C ASN A 33 -25.09 -14.19 -8.12
N PHE A 34 -24.72 -15.21 -7.35
CA PHE A 34 -24.96 -16.62 -7.71
C PHE A 34 -25.86 -17.33 -6.68
N LYS A 35 -27.16 -17.37 -7.00
CA LYS A 35 -28.18 -17.99 -6.12
C LYS A 35 -28.28 -19.52 -6.22
N LYS A 36 -27.65 -20.12 -7.24
CA LYS A 36 -27.70 -21.56 -7.51
C LYS A 36 -26.30 -22.12 -7.60
N ASP A 37 -26.13 -23.38 -7.20
CA ASP A 37 -24.87 -24.09 -7.39
C ASP A 37 -24.53 -24.24 -8.88
N ILE A 38 -23.24 -24.36 -9.16
CA ILE A 38 -22.71 -24.57 -10.50
C ILE A 38 -22.48 -26.07 -10.67
N PHE A 39 -23.06 -26.67 -11.72
CA PHE A 39 -22.84 -28.07 -12.06
C PHE A 39 -21.46 -28.26 -12.70
N ILE A 40 -20.72 -29.27 -12.21
CA ILE A 40 -19.39 -29.62 -12.70
C ILE A 40 -19.41 -31.06 -13.22
N PRO A 41 -19.28 -31.27 -14.55
CA PRO A 41 -19.07 -32.60 -15.11
C PRO A 41 -17.81 -33.26 -14.55
N LYS A 42 -17.82 -34.59 -14.35
CA LYS A 42 -16.66 -35.32 -13.79
C LYS A 42 -15.35 -35.04 -14.55
N ALA A 43 -15.41 -34.95 -15.87
CA ALA A 43 -14.27 -34.65 -16.74
C ALA A 43 -13.64 -33.27 -16.45
N PHE A 44 -14.42 -32.32 -15.91
CA PHE A 44 -13.98 -30.95 -15.63
C PHE A 44 -13.77 -30.68 -14.14
N SER A 45 -13.70 -31.72 -13.32
CA SER A 45 -13.53 -31.59 -11.86
C SER A 45 -12.08 -31.34 -11.43
N LYS A 46 -11.10 -31.46 -12.34
CA LYS A 46 -9.64 -31.40 -12.04
C LYS A 46 -9.23 -32.31 -10.86
N ASN A 47 -9.98 -33.39 -10.63
CA ASN A 47 -9.83 -34.30 -9.47
C ASN A 47 -10.01 -33.64 -8.10
N ALA A 48 -10.77 -32.54 -8.01
CA ALA A 48 -11.11 -31.91 -6.74
C ALA A 48 -11.77 -32.91 -5.77
N ARG A 49 -11.38 -32.80 -4.50
CA ARG A 49 -11.94 -33.58 -3.39
C ARG A 49 -13.14 -32.85 -2.81
N ASN A 50 -14.05 -33.61 -2.23
CA ASN A 50 -15.23 -33.06 -1.57
C ASN A 50 -14.81 -32.07 -0.46
N GLY A 51 -15.44 -30.90 -0.41
CA GLY A 51 -15.15 -29.85 0.56
C GLY A 51 -14.00 -28.91 0.18
N GLN A 52 -13.30 -29.15 -0.93
CA GLN A 52 -12.23 -28.23 -1.36
C GLN A 52 -12.79 -26.93 -1.92
N LYS A 53 -12.09 -25.83 -1.64
CA LYS A 53 -12.27 -24.53 -2.27
C LYS A 53 -11.66 -24.54 -3.67
N VAL A 54 -12.41 -24.07 -4.65
CA VAL A 54 -12.06 -24.14 -6.07
C VAL A 54 -12.43 -22.86 -6.81
N VAL A 55 -11.74 -22.61 -7.92
CA VAL A 55 -12.09 -21.59 -8.91
C VAL A 55 -12.72 -22.27 -10.11
N VAL A 56 -13.90 -21.80 -10.50
CA VAL A 56 -14.70 -22.33 -11.61
C VAL A 56 -14.82 -21.30 -12.71
N GLU A 57 -14.56 -21.71 -13.95
CA GLU A 57 -14.92 -20.93 -15.13
C GLU A 57 -16.28 -21.42 -15.64
N ILE A 58 -17.24 -20.50 -15.80
CA ILE A 58 -18.56 -20.83 -16.33
C ILE A 58 -18.45 -21.12 -17.83
N ILE A 59 -18.86 -22.32 -18.25
CA ILE A 59 -18.85 -22.74 -19.66
C ILE A 59 -20.25 -22.70 -20.28
N LYS A 60 -21.31 -22.78 -19.48
CA LYS A 60 -22.69 -22.51 -19.91
C LYS A 60 -23.45 -21.80 -18.80
N GLU A 61 -24.07 -20.67 -19.12
CA GLU A 61 -24.92 -19.95 -18.18
C GLU A 61 -26.23 -20.68 -17.91
N SER A 62 -26.87 -20.34 -16.78
CA SER A 62 -28.19 -20.85 -16.46
C SER A 62 -29.23 -20.33 -17.45
N ILE A 63 -29.94 -21.24 -18.12
CA ILE A 63 -31.11 -20.92 -18.94
C ILE A 63 -32.33 -21.61 -18.32
N GLU A 64 -33.42 -20.86 -18.16
CA GLU A 64 -34.77 -21.36 -17.82
C GLU A 64 -34.79 -22.47 -16.75
N GLY A 65 -34.42 -22.11 -15.52
CA GLY A 65 -34.49 -23.03 -14.37
C GLY A 65 -33.27 -23.95 -14.19
N ARG A 66 -32.45 -24.19 -15.22
CA ARG A 66 -31.26 -25.05 -15.15
C ARG A 66 -30.10 -24.37 -14.40
N LYS A 67 -29.25 -25.16 -13.74
CA LYS A 67 -28.01 -24.69 -13.10
C LYS A 67 -26.98 -24.33 -14.18
N SER A 68 -26.09 -23.37 -13.89
CA SER A 68 -24.93 -23.09 -14.75
C SER A 68 -24.00 -24.30 -14.79
N GLU A 69 -23.33 -24.53 -15.91
CA GLU A 69 -22.29 -25.55 -16.06
C GLU A 69 -20.91 -24.88 -16.05
N GLY A 70 -19.97 -25.46 -15.29
CA GLY A 70 -18.62 -24.92 -15.15
C GLY A 70 -17.53 -25.98 -15.27
N LYS A 71 -16.29 -25.50 -15.42
CA LYS A 71 -15.07 -26.30 -15.32
C LYS A 71 -14.20 -25.77 -14.19
N ILE A 72 -13.64 -26.65 -13.37
CA ILE A 72 -12.69 -26.27 -12.33
C ILE A 72 -11.36 -25.94 -13.01
N VAL A 73 -10.93 -24.69 -12.89
CA VAL A 73 -9.65 -24.20 -13.43
C VAL A 73 -8.54 -24.24 -12.38
N GLU A 74 -8.89 -24.15 -11.10
CA GLU A 74 -7.93 -24.12 -9.99
C GLU A 74 -8.53 -24.77 -8.73
N ILE A 75 -7.71 -25.53 -8.00
CA ILE A 75 -8.06 -26.07 -6.68
C ILE A 75 -7.20 -25.31 -5.68
N LEU A 76 -7.85 -24.55 -4.79
CA LEU A 76 -7.14 -23.70 -3.83
C LEU A 76 -6.67 -24.52 -2.62
N GLY A 77 -7.54 -25.37 -2.09
CA GLY A 77 -7.24 -26.16 -0.89
C GLY A 77 -8.50 -26.50 -0.10
N PHE A 78 -8.34 -26.88 1.16
CA PHE A 78 -9.46 -27.00 2.09
C PHE A 78 -9.66 -25.67 2.85
N PRO A 79 -10.91 -25.27 3.16
CA PRO A 79 -11.19 -23.98 3.81
C PRO A 79 -10.52 -23.76 5.18
N ASP A 80 -10.12 -24.82 5.86
CA ASP A 80 -9.45 -24.82 7.17
C ASP A 80 -7.93 -24.67 7.07
N GLN A 81 -7.37 -24.69 5.88
CA GLN A 81 -5.94 -24.48 5.67
C GLN A 81 -5.60 -22.99 5.68
N ALA A 82 -4.49 -22.65 6.35
CA ALA A 82 -4.01 -21.27 6.47
C ALA A 82 -3.81 -20.62 5.09
N GLY A 83 -4.33 -19.40 4.92
CA GLY A 83 -4.19 -18.58 3.72
C GLY A 83 -5.18 -18.89 2.58
N ILE A 84 -6.02 -19.93 2.70
CA ILE A 84 -7.02 -20.26 1.67
C ILE A 84 -8.14 -19.22 1.61
N ASP A 85 -8.53 -18.66 2.74
CA ASP A 85 -9.46 -17.53 2.84
C ASP A 85 -8.98 -16.32 2.03
N MET A 86 -7.73 -15.91 2.21
CA MET A 86 -7.12 -14.78 1.50
C MET A 86 -6.97 -15.06 0.00
N LEU A 87 -6.47 -16.24 -0.35
CA LEU A 87 -6.39 -16.68 -1.75
C LEU A 87 -7.78 -16.73 -2.42
N SER A 88 -8.83 -17.07 -1.67
CA SER A 88 -10.19 -17.08 -2.19
C SER A 88 -10.67 -15.68 -2.57
N ILE A 89 -10.42 -14.68 -1.71
CA ILE A 89 -10.76 -13.28 -1.98
C ILE A 89 -10.01 -12.78 -3.21
N ILE A 90 -8.70 -13.05 -3.27
CA ILE A 90 -7.85 -12.71 -4.42
C ILE A 90 -8.44 -13.21 -5.73
N LYS A 91 -8.83 -14.50 -5.77
CA LYS A 91 -9.36 -15.12 -6.99
C LYS A 91 -10.79 -14.68 -7.28
N GLN A 92 -11.58 -14.38 -6.26
CA GLN A 92 -12.96 -13.91 -6.40
C GLN A 92 -13.03 -12.52 -7.03
N PHE A 93 -12.12 -11.62 -6.64
CA PHE A 93 -12.03 -10.27 -7.21
C PHE A 93 -11.04 -10.17 -8.39
N ASP A 94 -10.50 -11.31 -8.84
CA ASP A 94 -9.48 -11.41 -9.90
C ASP A 94 -8.33 -10.41 -9.72
N LEU A 95 -7.85 -10.28 -8.48
CA LEU A 95 -6.80 -9.33 -8.14
C LEU A 95 -5.48 -9.74 -8.82
N PRO A 96 -4.77 -8.79 -9.45
CA PRO A 96 -3.52 -9.06 -10.18
C PRO A 96 -2.38 -9.34 -9.19
N CYS A 97 -2.09 -10.63 -8.93
CA CYS A 97 -1.08 -11.01 -7.94
C CYS A 97 0.33 -11.21 -8.50
N GLU A 98 0.47 -11.44 -9.80
CA GLU A 98 1.75 -11.77 -10.42
C GLU A 98 2.13 -10.69 -11.44
N PHE A 99 3.39 -10.28 -11.42
CA PHE A 99 3.94 -9.42 -12.45
C PHE A 99 4.45 -10.27 -13.61
N SER A 100 4.28 -9.79 -14.85
CA SER A 100 4.87 -10.44 -16.02
C SER A 100 6.40 -10.36 -15.96
N LYS A 101 7.07 -11.25 -16.71
CA LYS A 101 8.53 -11.25 -16.79
C LYS A 101 9.05 -9.95 -17.40
N GLU A 102 8.30 -9.39 -18.34
CA GLU A 102 8.58 -8.14 -19.01
C GLU A 102 8.59 -6.99 -18.01
N VAL A 103 7.57 -6.89 -17.15
CA VAL A 103 7.47 -5.88 -16.09
C VAL A 103 8.60 -6.00 -15.09
N ILE A 104 8.91 -7.22 -14.63
CA ILE A 104 10.01 -7.46 -13.67
C ILE A 104 11.38 -7.09 -14.27
N ASN A 105 11.62 -7.47 -15.52
CA ASN A 105 12.90 -7.17 -16.19
C ASN A 105 13.06 -5.66 -16.43
N GLU A 106 11.99 -4.97 -16.82
CA GLU A 106 12.00 -3.51 -16.95
C GLU A 106 12.29 -2.85 -15.58
N ALA A 107 11.61 -3.29 -14.52
CA ALA A 107 11.79 -2.74 -13.17
C ALA A 107 13.23 -2.89 -12.66
N LYS A 108 13.84 -4.06 -12.90
CA LYS A 108 15.27 -4.30 -12.60
C LYS A 108 16.21 -3.41 -13.40
N SER A 109 15.87 -3.13 -14.66
CA SER A 109 16.71 -2.29 -15.52
C SER A 109 16.69 -0.84 -15.03
N VAL A 110 15.52 -0.28 -14.74
CA VAL A 110 15.39 1.13 -14.34
C VAL A 110 15.85 1.38 -12.91
N SER A 111 15.76 0.38 -12.01
CA SER A 111 16.22 0.51 -10.63
C SER A 111 17.74 0.58 -10.47
N LEU A 112 18.49 0.19 -11.51
CA LEU A 112 19.94 0.27 -11.57
C LEU A 112 20.45 1.59 -12.17
N GLU A 113 19.57 2.48 -12.61
CA GLU A 113 19.98 3.78 -13.15
C GLU A 113 20.70 4.60 -12.05
N PRO A 114 21.92 5.11 -12.33
CA PRO A 114 22.66 5.89 -11.34
C PRO A 114 21.95 7.22 -11.06
N ILE A 115 22.06 7.68 -9.81
CA ILE A 115 21.57 8.99 -9.41
C ILE A 115 22.33 10.10 -10.15
N SER A 116 21.59 11.10 -10.62
CA SER A 116 22.09 12.26 -11.34
C SER A 116 21.44 13.53 -10.81
N LEU A 117 22.24 14.57 -10.57
CA LEU A 117 21.76 15.90 -10.20
C LEU A 117 21.20 16.71 -11.39
N LYS A 118 21.20 16.15 -12.60
CA LYS A 118 20.76 16.86 -13.80
C LYS A 118 19.28 17.26 -13.67
N TYR A 119 19.01 18.56 -13.72
CA TYR A 119 17.66 19.16 -13.55
C TYR A 119 17.02 18.91 -12.18
N ARG A 120 17.84 18.61 -11.16
CA ARG A 120 17.36 18.36 -9.79
C ARG A 120 18.10 19.26 -8.82
N ARG A 121 17.40 19.73 -7.79
CA ARG A 121 18.05 20.41 -6.66
C ARG A 121 18.71 19.38 -5.77
N ASP A 122 19.91 19.68 -5.31
CA ASP A 122 20.61 18.84 -4.34
C ASP A 122 20.16 19.21 -2.93
N LEU A 123 19.51 18.28 -2.24
CA LEU A 123 19.05 18.42 -0.86
C LEU A 123 19.68 17.36 0.05
N ARG A 124 20.72 16.67 -0.40
CA ARG A 124 21.34 15.56 0.36
C ARG A 124 21.99 16.01 1.67
N ASP A 125 22.35 17.28 1.78
CA ASP A 125 22.90 17.87 3.01
C ASP A 125 21.82 18.30 4.02
N GLN A 126 20.53 18.10 3.71
CA GLN A 126 19.44 18.42 4.64
C GLN A 126 19.14 17.24 5.56
N GLU A 127 18.88 17.52 6.84
CA GLU A 127 18.40 16.51 7.77
C GLU A 127 16.91 16.22 7.50
N VAL A 128 16.66 15.06 6.89
CA VAL A 128 15.34 14.61 6.41
C VAL A 128 14.99 13.23 7.00
N PHE A 129 13.73 13.02 7.32
CA PHE A 129 13.26 11.87 8.10
C PHE A 129 12.09 11.19 7.42
N THR A 130 12.05 9.86 7.40
CA THR A 130 10.83 9.10 7.11
C THR A 130 10.25 8.60 8.44
N ILE A 131 8.93 8.59 8.59
CA ILE A 131 8.25 8.18 9.83
C ILE A 131 7.09 7.27 9.44
N ASP A 132 7.24 5.97 9.66
CA ASP A 132 6.34 4.96 9.11
C ASP A 132 5.99 3.86 10.13
N GLY A 133 5.16 2.89 9.72
CA GLY A 133 4.99 1.66 10.49
C GLY A 133 6.28 0.83 10.48
N GLU A 134 6.51 0.04 11.54
CA GLU A 134 7.71 -0.80 11.68
C GLU A 134 7.91 -1.76 10.49
N ASP A 135 6.80 -2.33 10.01
CA ASP A 135 6.76 -3.27 8.89
C ASP A 135 6.78 -2.62 7.49
N ALA A 136 6.71 -1.28 7.40
CA ALA A 136 6.70 -0.57 6.12
C ALA A 136 8.01 -0.76 5.36
N LYS A 137 7.94 -0.94 4.04
CA LYS A 137 9.14 -1.12 3.18
C LYS A 137 9.16 -0.15 2.00
N ASP A 138 8.00 0.34 1.63
CA ASP A 138 7.65 1.35 0.66
C ASP A 138 7.51 2.71 1.37
N LEU A 139 8.65 3.37 1.60
CA LEU A 139 8.70 4.68 2.27
C LEU A 139 8.50 5.76 1.20
N ASP A 140 7.28 6.26 1.06
CA ASP A 140 6.89 7.15 -0.04
C ASP A 140 7.19 8.62 0.24
N ASP A 141 7.23 9.02 1.51
CA ASP A 141 7.43 10.40 1.93
C ASP A 141 8.48 10.57 3.02
N ALA A 142 9.22 11.68 2.92
CA ALA A 142 10.15 12.15 3.94
C ALA A 142 9.87 13.62 4.25
N VAL A 143 10.13 14.03 5.49
CA VAL A 143 9.84 15.38 5.98
C VAL A 143 11.04 16.00 6.67
N CYS A 144 11.12 17.32 6.60
CA CYS A 144 11.98 18.14 7.45
C CYS A 144 11.28 19.45 7.81
N VAL A 145 11.57 19.98 8.99
CA VAL A 145 11.04 21.27 9.45
C VAL A 145 12.17 22.12 9.97
N LYS A 146 12.17 23.40 9.59
CA LYS A 146 13.10 24.42 10.10
C LYS A 146 12.33 25.64 10.58
N LYS A 147 12.84 26.28 11.63
CA LYS A 147 12.37 27.60 12.06
C LYS A 147 13.16 28.67 11.32
N LEU A 148 12.47 29.58 10.66
CA LEU A 148 13.07 30.71 9.96
C LEU A 148 13.32 31.87 10.93
N SER A 149 14.21 32.79 10.55
CA SER A 149 14.60 33.96 11.37
C SER A 149 13.43 34.92 11.66
N ASP A 150 12.42 34.95 10.80
CA ASP A 150 11.18 35.72 10.98
C ASP A 150 10.14 35.00 11.88
N GLY A 151 10.50 33.81 12.40
CA GLY A 151 9.67 32.98 13.25
C GLY A 151 8.60 32.18 12.52
N ASN A 152 8.59 32.19 11.18
CA ASN A 152 7.81 31.25 10.37
C ASN A 152 8.51 29.88 10.32
N TYR A 153 7.83 28.89 9.77
CA TYR A 153 8.38 27.55 9.54
C TYR A 153 8.65 27.35 8.06
N GLU A 154 9.70 26.60 7.75
CA GLU A 154 9.90 25.96 6.45
C GLU A 154 9.62 24.47 6.64
N LEU A 155 8.63 23.95 5.91
CA LEU A 155 8.30 22.53 5.86
C LEU A 155 8.72 21.98 4.50
N GLY A 156 9.69 21.08 4.49
CA GLY A 156 10.03 20.25 3.33
C GLY A 156 9.26 18.95 3.38
N VAL A 157 8.50 18.66 2.33
CA VAL A 157 7.88 17.35 2.07
C VAL A 157 8.50 16.79 0.80
N HIS A 158 9.11 15.62 0.89
CA HIS A 158 9.83 14.98 -0.20
C HIS A 158 9.15 13.65 -0.53
N ILE A 159 8.50 13.59 -1.68
CA ILE A 159 7.78 12.39 -2.14
C ILE A 159 8.68 11.63 -3.11
N ALA A 160 8.72 10.30 -3.01
CA ALA A 160 9.37 9.42 -3.98
C ALA A 160 9.04 9.82 -5.42
N ASP A 161 10.05 10.05 -6.27
CA ASP A 161 9.82 10.40 -7.68
C ASP A 161 9.53 9.15 -8.53
N VAL A 162 8.42 8.46 -8.22
CA VAL A 162 7.98 7.25 -8.91
C VAL A 162 7.87 7.48 -10.43
N SER A 163 7.43 8.67 -10.84
CA SER A 163 7.27 9.07 -12.24
C SER A 163 8.58 9.04 -13.05
N HIS A 164 9.72 9.10 -12.38
CA HIS A 164 11.02 8.97 -13.03
C HIS A 164 11.26 7.55 -13.57
N TYR A 165 10.87 6.55 -12.77
CA TYR A 165 11.07 5.12 -13.05
C TYR A 165 9.90 4.52 -13.82
N VAL A 166 8.68 4.96 -13.53
CA VAL A 166 7.44 4.50 -14.18
C VAL A 166 7.01 5.54 -15.22
N ARG A 167 7.56 5.41 -16.43
CA ARG A 167 7.31 6.36 -17.52
C ARG A 167 6.08 5.97 -18.33
N GLU A 168 5.40 6.96 -18.91
CA GLU A 168 4.25 6.70 -19.78
C GLU A 168 4.60 5.72 -20.91
N ASN A 169 3.63 4.90 -21.28
CA ASN A 169 3.70 3.91 -22.37
C ASN A 169 4.69 2.74 -22.16
N THR A 170 5.27 2.57 -20.96
CA THR A 170 6.08 1.38 -20.64
C THR A 170 5.24 0.23 -20.07
N GLU A 171 5.80 -0.98 -19.94
CA GLU A 171 5.07 -2.14 -19.42
C GLU A 171 4.77 -1.99 -17.92
N ILE A 172 5.73 -1.43 -17.15
CA ILE A 172 5.49 -1.11 -15.74
C ILE A 172 4.33 -0.13 -15.60
N ASN A 173 4.26 0.91 -16.44
CA ASN A 173 3.16 1.87 -16.38
C ASN A 173 1.81 1.25 -16.73
N LYS A 174 1.74 0.42 -17.78
CA LYS A 174 0.50 -0.29 -18.14
C LYS A 174 0.02 -1.18 -16.99
N GLU A 175 0.95 -1.89 -16.35
CA GLU A 175 0.63 -2.74 -15.19
C GLU A 175 0.22 -1.92 -13.97
N ALA A 176 0.91 -0.81 -13.67
CA ALA A 176 0.55 0.09 -12.59
C ALA A 176 -0.86 0.68 -12.78
N VAL A 177 -1.23 1.07 -14.01
CA VAL A 177 -2.58 1.51 -14.35
C VAL A 177 -3.60 0.39 -14.16
N ASN A 178 -3.29 -0.82 -14.62
CA ASN A 178 -4.16 -2.00 -14.45
C ASN A 178 -4.40 -2.33 -12.96
N ARG A 179 -3.37 -2.22 -12.12
CA ARG A 179 -3.46 -2.43 -10.67
C ARG A 179 -4.12 -1.27 -9.93
N SER A 180 -3.90 -0.04 -10.40
CA SER A 180 -4.34 1.26 -9.85
C SER A 180 -3.84 1.60 -8.44
N THR A 181 -3.81 0.63 -7.52
CA THR A 181 -3.37 0.80 -6.13
C THR A 181 -2.78 -0.51 -5.59
N SER A 182 -1.93 -0.40 -4.57
CA SER A 182 -1.60 -1.56 -3.74
C SER A 182 -2.83 -1.99 -2.96
N VAL A 183 -3.02 -3.30 -2.78
CA VAL A 183 -4.11 -3.87 -1.97
C VAL A 183 -3.50 -4.44 -0.70
N TYR A 184 -3.76 -3.77 0.43
CA TYR A 184 -3.32 -4.19 1.75
C TYR A 184 -4.33 -5.18 2.33
N MET A 185 -3.87 -6.41 2.54
CA MET A 185 -4.66 -7.48 3.13
C MET A 185 -4.12 -7.82 4.54
N LEU A 186 -4.85 -8.63 5.31
CA LEU A 186 -4.50 -8.93 6.71
C LEU A 186 -3.08 -9.50 6.87
N ASP A 187 -2.65 -10.40 5.97
CA ASP A 187 -1.37 -11.12 6.07
C ASP A 187 -0.37 -10.79 4.94
N ARG A 188 -0.75 -9.95 3.98
CA ARG A 188 0.05 -9.67 2.78
C ARG A 188 -0.36 -8.39 2.09
N VAL A 189 0.51 -7.91 1.20
CA VAL A 189 0.23 -6.81 0.28
C VAL A 189 0.30 -7.34 -1.15
N ILE A 190 -0.67 -6.94 -1.98
CA ILE A 190 -0.57 -7.08 -3.43
C ILE A 190 -0.08 -5.72 -3.94
N PRO A 191 1.21 -5.60 -4.28
CA PRO A 191 1.78 -4.29 -4.56
C PRO A 191 1.38 -3.81 -5.95
N MET A 192 1.25 -2.48 -6.09
CA MET A 192 1.05 -1.82 -7.38
C MET A 192 2.28 -1.92 -8.28
N LEU A 193 3.48 -1.87 -7.69
CA LEU A 193 4.76 -1.89 -8.39
C LEU A 193 5.61 -3.10 -7.97
N PRO A 194 6.51 -3.58 -8.83
CA PRO A 194 7.49 -4.59 -8.44
C PRO A 194 8.36 -4.13 -7.27
N VAL A 195 8.82 -5.09 -6.44
CA VAL A 195 9.59 -4.83 -5.22
C VAL A 195 10.91 -4.11 -5.48
N GLU A 196 11.48 -4.28 -6.68
CA GLU A 196 12.67 -3.57 -7.13
C GLU A 196 12.47 -2.05 -7.19
N LEU A 197 11.23 -1.61 -7.42
CA LEU A 197 10.86 -0.20 -7.36
C LEU A 197 10.34 0.15 -5.97
N SER A 198 9.25 -0.50 -5.52
CA SER A 198 8.50 -0.10 -4.32
C SER A 198 9.36 -0.09 -3.07
N ASN A 199 10.20 -1.12 -2.87
CA ASN A 199 11.07 -1.24 -1.70
C ASN A 199 12.52 -0.81 -2.01
N GLY A 200 12.81 -0.58 -3.29
CA GLY A 200 14.16 -0.34 -3.80
C GLY A 200 14.42 1.14 -4.08
N CYS A 201 14.35 1.52 -5.36
CA CYS A 201 14.76 2.85 -5.83
C CYS A 201 13.69 3.94 -5.66
N CYS A 202 12.41 3.56 -5.47
CA CYS A 202 11.34 4.50 -5.11
C CYS A 202 11.25 4.72 -3.60
N SER A 203 11.50 3.69 -2.78
CA SER A 203 11.52 3.84 -1.32
C SER A 203 12.64 4.79 -0.88
N LEU A 204 12.28 5.79 -0.07
CA LEU A 204 13.18 6.79 0.49
C LEU A 204 14.03 6.20 1.64
N ASN A 205 14.82 5.18 1.33
CA ASN A 205 15.63 4.46 2.31
C ASN A 205 16.73 5.34 2.95
N GLU A 206 16.94 5.15 4.25
CA GLU A 206 17.98 5.82 5.03
C GLU A 206 19.38 5.65 4.45
N GLY A 207 20.16 6.74 4.43
CA GLY A 207 21.56 6.76 4.05
C GLY A 207 21.84 6.60 2.55
N VAL A 208 20.80 6.52 1.71
CA VAL A 208 20.96 6.33 0.26
C VAL A 208 20.33 7.48 -0.52
N ASP A 209 21.05 7.94 -1.54
CA ASP A 209 20.57 8.98 -2.45
C ASP A 209 19.31 8.50 -3.19
N ARG A 210 18.28 9.34 -3.20
CA ARG A 210 16.98 9.05 -3.81
C ARG A 210 16.44 10.25 -4.58
N TYR A 211 15.78 9.96 -5.70
CA TYR A 211 15.02 10.96 -6.43
C TYR A 211 13.71 11.26 -5.71
N ALA A 212 13.43 12.55 -5.51
CA ALA A 212 12.19 13.00 -4.92
C ALA A 212 11.55 14.12 -5.76
N MET A 213 10.23 14.21 -5.67
CA MET A 213 9.45 15.42 -5.94
C MET A 213 9.27 16.13 -4.60
N SER A 214 9.92 17.28 -4.44
CA SER A 214 9.89 18.04 -3.19
C SER A 214 8.90 19.20 -3.28
N CYS A 215 8.17 19.42 -2.19
CA CYS A 215 7.38 20.61 -1.93
C CYS A 215 7.95 21.29 -0.68
N VAL A 216 8.53 22.49 -0.84
CA VAL A 216 9.02 23.29 0.27
C VAL A 216 8.05 24.44 0.50
N MET A 217 7.49 24.51 1.70
CA MET A 217 6.44 25.46 2.07
C MET A 217 6.92 26.36 3.21
N LYS A 218 6.66 27.66 3.07
CA LYS A 218 6.76 28.61 4.19
C LYS A 218 5.42 28.72 4.88
N ILE A 219 5.37 28.41 6.17
CA ILE A 219 4.15 28.36 6.97
C ILE A 219 4.24 29.38 8.09
N ASN A 220 3.23 30.24 8.22
CA ASN A 220 3.19 31.24 9.27
C ASN A 220 2.76 30.66 10.63
N LYS A 221 2.83 31.47 11.69
CA LYS A 221 2.46 31.06 13.07
C LYS A 221 0.99 30.66 13.25
N ARG A 222 0.12 30.97 12.30
CA ARG A 222 -1.29 30.54 12.26
C ARG A 222 -1.49 29.25 11.46
N GLY A 223 -0.42 28.67 10.94
CA GLY A 223 -0.45 27.48 10.10
C GLY A 223 -0.84 27.75 8.65
N ASP A 224 -0.90 29.01 8.19
CA ASP A 224 -1.15 29.31 6.78
C ASP A 224 0.12 29.14 5.95
N VAL A 225 0.00 28.44 4.83
CA VAL A 225 1.03 28.39 3.78
C VAL A 225 1.04 29.75 3.10
N ILE A 226 2.14 30.47 3.21
CA ILE A 226 2.34 31.82 2.66
C ILE A 226 3.25 31.83 1.43
N ASP A 227 4.03 30.76 1.22
CA ASP A 227 4.83 30.54 0.03
C ASP A 227 5.03 29.02 -0.16
N ALA A 228 5.17 28.58 -1.42
CA ALA A 228 5.38 27.18 -1.75
C ALA A 228 6.13 27.02 -3.07
N ASP A 229 7.06 26.08 -3.11
CA ASP A 229 7.84 25.74 -4.30
C ASP A 229 7.90 24.22 -4.49
N VAL A 230 7.60 23.77 -5.70
CA VAL A 230 7.56 22.34 -6.07
C VAL A 230 8.60 22.07 -7.15
N PHE A 231 9.51 21.13 -6.87
CA PHE A 231 10.64 20.85 -7.75
C PHE A 231 11.17 19.43 -7.59
N LYS A 232 11.82 18.94 -8.65
CA LYS A 232 12.57 17.67 -8.59
C LYS A 232 13.86 17.85 -7.81
N SER A 233 14.17 16.89 -6.94
CA SER A 233 15.37 16.90 -6.11
C SER A 233 16.04 15.53 -6.04
N VAL A 234 17.25 15.54 -5.46
CA VAL A 234 17.90 14.36 -4.88
C VAL A 234 18.01 14.62 -3.38
N ILE A 235 17.56 13.67 -2.57
CA ILE A 235 17.66 13.69 -1.10
C ILE A 235 18.47 12.49 -0.61
N ASN A 236 18.91 12.53 0.65
CA ASN A 236 19.48 11.39 1.35
C ASN A 236 18.82 11.33 2.74
N VAL A 237 18.01 10.31 3.00
CA VAL A 237 17.26 10.23 4.27
C VAL A 237 18.23 10.04 5.42
N THR A 238 18.16 10.95 6.39
CA THR A 238 19.06 10.98 7.56
C THR A 238 18.75 9.85 8.53
N LYS A 239 17.46 9.57 8.74
CA LYS A 239 17.00 8.52 9.63
C LYS A 239 15.62 8.02 9.21
N ARG A 240 15.46 6.69 9.14
CA ARG A 240 14.16 6.01 9.12
C ARG A 240 13.69 5.85 10.56
N MET A 241 12.55 6.41 10.88
CA MET A 241 11.93 6.35 12.20
C MET A 241 10.59 5.62 12.11
N ASN A 242 10.08 5.16 13.25
CA ASN A 242 8.72 4.63 13.32
C ASN A 242 7.79 5.50 14.20
N TYR A 243 6.48 5.37 13.97
CA TYR A 243 5.48 6.17 14.70
C TYR A 243 5.52 5.97 16.22
N HIS A 244 5.79 4.75 16.70
CA HIS A 244 5.79 4.44 18.13
C HIS A 244 6.96 5.12 18.86
N GLU A 245 8.16 5.02 18.28
CA GLU A 245 9.38 5.71 18.74
C GLU A 245 9.18 7.22 18.80
N VAL A 246 8.77 7.81 17.67
CA VAL A 246 8.60 9.27 17.57
C VAL A 246 7.57 9.76 18.58
N GLN A 247 6.48 9.01 18.82
CA GLN A 247 5.49 9.39 19.83
C GLN A 247 6.07 9.34 21.25
N VAL A 248 6.87 8.33 21.57
CA VAL A 248 7.56 8.24 22.87
C VAL A 248 8.52 9.42 23.05
N ASP A 249 9.30 9.75 22.03
CA ASP A 249 10.22 10.88 22.06
C ASP A 249 9.49 12.21 22.25
N ILE A 250 8.40 12.46 21.52
CA ILE A 250 7.61 13.70 21.66
C ILE A 250 7.03 13.83 23.08
N ASP A 251 6.53 12.75 23.65
CA ASP A 251 5.84 12.75 24.95
C ASP A 251 6.81 12.74 26.15
N ARG A 252 8.12 12.60 25.93
CA ARG A 252 9.14 12.38 26.97
C ARG A 252 9.13 13.37 28.14
N ASN A 253 8.72 14.62 27.89
CA ASN A 253 8.67 15.69 28.90
C ASN A 253 7.27 15.90 29.52
N ASN A 254 6.29 15.05 29.17
CA ASN A 254 4.92 15.13 29.68
C ASN A 254 4.64 13.98 30.64
N GLU A 255 4.91 14.21 31.94
CA GLU A 255 4.72 13.21 33.00
C GLU A 255 3.29 12.64 33.05
N GLU A 256 2.28 13.46 32.76
CA GLU A 256 0.89 13.02 32.75
C GLU A 256 0.65 11.99 31.65
N ILE A 257 1.10 12.27 30.42
CA ILE A 257 0.98 11.33 29.29
C ILE A 257 1.81 10.06 29.55
N VAL A 258 3.06 10.21 29.96
CA VAL A 258 3.97 9.08 30.22
C VAL A 258 3.43 8.18 31.34
N SER A 259 2.75 8.73 32.34
CA SER A 259 2.14 7.94 33.42
C SER A 259 1.05 6.98 32.92
N GLN A 260 0.35 7.35 31.85
CA GLN A 260 -0.77 6.60 31.25
C GLN A 260 -0.31 5.51 30.29
N TYR A 261 0.98 5.43 29.96
CA TYR A 261 1.52 4.38 29.11
C TYR A 261 1.35 3.00 29.75
N ASP A 262 1.09 1.99 28.91
CA ASP A 262 1.18 0.59 29.34
C ASP A 262 2.65 0.20 29.64
N ASP A 263 2.83 -0.98 30.22
CA ASP A 263 4.15 -1.46 30.63
C ASP A 263 5.08 -1.67 29.43
N GLU A 264 4.54 -2.03 28.27
CA GLU A 264 5.30 -2.25 27.04
C GLU A 264 5.90 -0.93 26.52
N LYS A 265 5.08 0.11 26.39
CA LYS A 265 5.52 1.45 25.98
C LYS A 265 6.43 2.11 27.02
N LYS A 266 6.23 1.84 28.32
CA LYS A 266 7.14 2.30 29.39
C LYS A 266 8.51 1.63 29.33
N ASN A 267 8.57 0.33 29.07
CA ASN A 267 9.84 -0.37 28.92
C ASN A 267 10.56 0.09 27.66
N TYR A 268 9.82 0.23 26.55
CA TYR A 268 10.34 0.78 25.31
C TYR A 268 10.95 2.17 25.49
N ALA A 269 10.23 3.05 26.19
CA ALA A 269 10.68 4.39 26.53
C ALA A 269 11.99 4.38 27.33
N LYS A 270 12.12 3.51 28.34
CA LYS A 270 13.35 3.40 29.13
C LYS A 270 14.55 2.93 28.32
N ASP A 271 14.33 2.02 27.37
CA ASP A 271 15.40 1.39 26.60
C ASP A 271 15.80 2.18 25.34
N ASN A 272 14.90 3.02 24.79
CA ASN A 272 15.09 3.68 23.48
C ASN A 272 15.01 5.22 23.48
N ILE A 273 14.62 5.90 24.56
CA ILE A 273 14.63 7.38 24.65
C ILE A 273 16.04 7.98 24.39
N ALA A 274 17.09 7.16 24.47
CA ALA A 274 18.48 7.58 24.30
C ALA A 274 19.10 7.30 22.92
N ALA A 275 18.41 6.61 22.00
CA ALA A 275 19.03 6.20 20.74
C ALA A 275 19.24 7.36 19.75
N ASP A 276 18.52 8.48 19.88
CA ASP A 276 18.60 9.59 18.93
C ASP A 276 18.43 10.98 19.60
N GLU A 277 19.11 11.21 20.75
CA GLU A 277 19.16 12.55 21.41
C GLU A 277 19.47 13.69 20.43
N LYS A 278 20.28 13.39 19.39
CA LYS A 278 20.65 14.31 18.33
C LYS A 278 19.42 14.90 17.59
N TYR A 279 18.35 14.12 17.41
CA TYR A 279 17.21 14.51 16.57
C TYR A 279 16.00 15.04 17.36
N LEU A 280 16.04 15.01 18.70
CA LEU A 280 14.92 15.44 19.54
C LEU A 280 14.42 16.86 19.22
N ASN A 281 15.35 17.79 18.94
CA ASN A 281 14.98 19.15 18.56
C ASN A 281 14.21 19.22 17.23
N HIS A 282 14.51 18.32 16.28
CA HIS A 282 13.74 18.23 15.03
C HIS A 282 12.34 17.70 15.30
N LEU A 283 12.22 16.63 16.11
CA LEU A 283 10.93 16.02 16.45
C LEU A 283 10.03 17.00 17.22
N ASP A 284 10.58 17.74 18.18
CA ASP A 284 9.84 18.78 18.91
C ASP A 284 9.31 19.86 17.96
N LEU A 285 10.15 20.33 17.03
CA LEU A 285 9.76 21.34 16.07
C LEU A 285 8.70 20.84 15.08
N MET A 286 8.80 19.58 14.64
CA MET A 286 7.78 18.92 13.82
C MET A 286 6.46 18.80 14.59
N ALA A 287 6.49 18.40 15.86
CA ALA A 287 5.32 18.29 16.73
C ALA A 287 4.65 19.65 16.96
N GLU A 288 5.45 20.71 17.22
CA GLU A 288 4.97 22.09 17.34
C GLU A 288 4.20 22.52 16.08
N LEU A 289 4.80 22.33 14.90
CA LEU A 289 4.15 22.67 13.63
C LEU A 289 2.89 21.81 13.40
N ALA A 290 2.95 20.51 13.69
CA ALA A 290 1.80 19.60 13.55
C ALA A 290 0.62 20.05 14.42
N HIS A 291 0.87 20.51 15.65
CA HIS A 291 -0.18 21.07 16.51
C HIS A 291 -0.80 22.35 15.94
N ILE A 292 0.02 23.27 15.40
CA ILE A 292 -0.48 24.49 14.76
C ILE A 292 -1.36 24.15 13.56
N LEU A 293 -0.92 23.23 12.70
CA LEU A 293 -1.67 22.79 11.53
C LEU A 293 -2.98 22.08 11.91
N LYS A 294 -2.95 21.24 12.95
CA LYS A 294 -4.15 20.57 13.48
C LYS A 294 -5.15 21.58 14.04
N ASN A 295 -4.71 22.57 14.81
CA ASN A 295 -5.58 23.60 15.38
C ASN A 295 -6.23 24.44 14.26
N ARG A 296 -5.44 24.87 13.27
CA ARG A 296 -5.97 25.55 12.07
C ARG A 296 -7.03 24.70 11.36
N ARG A 297 -6.77 23.40 11.21
CA ARG A 297 -7.70 22.46 10.58
C ARG A 297 -9.03 22.38 11.36
N ILE A 298 -8.96 22.32 12.69
CA ILE A 298 -10.15 22.34 13.58
C ILE A 298 -10.91 23.66 13.44
N GLU A 299 -10.23 24.81 13.49
CA GLU A 299 -10.85 26.13 13.32
C GLU A 299 -11.57 26.29 11.97
N LYS A 300 -11.07 25.62 10.92
CA LYS A 300 -11.70 25.57 9.59
C LYS A 300 -12.86 24.59 9.46
N GLY A 301 -13.32 24.00 10.57
CA GLY A 301 -14.48 23.11 10.60
C GLY A 301 -14.17 21.66 10.25
N TYR A 302 -12.94 21.20 10.49
CA TYR A 302 -12.61 19.79 10.33
C TYR A 302 -13.44 18.90 11.25
N LEU A 303 -14.09 17.91 10.65
CA LEU A 303 -14.82 16.87 11.33
C LEU A 303 -14.02 15.57 11.25
N SER A 304 -13.60 15.04 12.41
CA SER A 304 -13.06 13.68 12.52
C SER A 304 -14.18 12.74 12.92
N LEU A 305 -14.60 11.87 12.02
CA LEU A 305 -15.41 10.70 12.36
C LEU A 305 -14.43 9.59 12.72
N ASN A 306 -13.83 9.64 13.92
CA ASN A 306 -12.99 8.54 14.37
C ASN A 306 -13.89 7.31 14.52
N ILE A 307 -13.86 6.43 13.52
CA ILE A 307 -14.42 5.10 13.61
C ILE A 307 -13.31 4.26 14.25
N PRO A 308 -13.55 3.65 15.43
CA PRO A 308 -12.53 2.91 16.17
C PRO A 308 -11.97 1.72 15.39
#